data_AF-A0A151RN77-F1
#
_entry.id   AF-A0A151RN77-F1
#
_cell.length_a   1.000
_cell.length_b   1.000
_cell.length_c   1.000
_cell.angle_alpha   90.00
_cell.angle_beta   90.00
_cell.angle_gamma   90.00
#
_symmetry.space_group_name_H-M   'P 1'
#
loop_
_entity.id
_entity.type
_entity.pdbx_description
1 polymer ?
#
loop_
_entity_poly.entity_id
_entity_poly.type
_entity_poly.pdbx_seq_one_letter_code
_entity_poly.pdbx_strand_id
1 'polypeptide(L)'
;MVSWNSFPLEVIYQVFGWLAFLSWSVAGYPQIILNFRRKSVVGLSLDFEILNFTKHWSYLIYNASLFFSPVIQKQYFQKYGYGQMIPVAANDVAFSTHAVIVNLIILFQIVMFERGSQKFSNYAIAIVVVVWFSAAVCFFIALPTQSWLWLISIFNLIQVVMTFIKYFPQAFMNFLRKSTDGFSIGSILLDFSGGVLNYSQMAVQSIDQGSWVNFYGNIGKVLISLVSIFYDSIFMCQHYVLYRDKKGLAFKSPEEVDQPLIYSSPIDQQIKDSVKSSHQSPAEV
;
A
#
# COMPACT_ATOMS: atom_id res chain seq x y z
N MET A 1 -31.60 -1.74 14.57
CA MET A 1 -30.18 -2.13 14.52
C MET A 1 -29.92 -3.01 15.72
N VAL A 2 -29.11 -4.06 15.56
CA VAL A 2 -28.69 -4.90 16.68
C VAL A 2 -27.82 -4.05 17.60
N SER A 3 -28.13 -4.05 18.89
CA SER A 3 -27.37 -3.31 19.91
C SER A 3 -26.16 -4.11 20.37
N TRP A 4 -25.16 -3.41 20.91
CA TRP A 4 -24.03 -4.03 21.59
C TRP A 4 -24.49 -4.81 22.82
N ASN A 5 -23.86 -5.97 23.04
CA ASN A 5 -24.11 -6.78 24.24
C ASN A 5 -23.29 -6.26 25.43
N SER A 6 -22.11 -5.70 25.17
CA SER A 6 -21.17 -5.19 26.17
C SER A 6 -20.73 -3.77 25.86
N PHE A 7 -21.10 -2.82 26.73
CA PHE A 7 -20.67 -1.42 26.62
C PHE A 7 -19.14 -1.25 26.62
N PRO A 8 -18.35 -1.96 27.47
CA PRO A 8 -16.89 -1.91 27.36
C PRO A 8 -16.35 -2.34 26.00
N LEU A 9 -16.93 -3.38 25.37
CA LEU A 9 -16.49 -3.84 24.04
C LEU A 9 -16.84 -2.82 22.95
N GLU A 10 -18.00 -2.17 23.05
CA GLU A 10 -18.36 -1.06 22.17
C GLU A 10 -17.33 0.07 22.23
N VAL A 11 -16.91 0.48 23.44
CA VAL A 11 -15.90 1.53 23.62
C VAL A 11 -14.55 1.10 23.02
N ILE A 12 -14.09 -0.12 23.31
CA ILE A 12 -12.83 -0.65 22.75
C ILE A 12 -12.87 -0.70 21.23
N TYR A 13 -13.99 -1.13 20.65
CA TYR A 13 -14.23 -1.14 19.21
C TYR A 13 -14.07 0.25 18.60
N GLN A 14 -14.69 1.27 19.20
CA GLN A 14 -14.58 2.65 18.73
C GLN A 14 -13.14 3.17 18.84
N VAL A 15 -12.47 2.91 19.97
CA VAL A 15 -11.08 3.33 20.20
C VAL A 15 -10.15 2.71 19.16
N PHE A 16 -10.21 1.40 18.92
CA PHE A 16 -9.40 0.75 17.90
C PHE A 16 -9.68 1.30 16.50
N GLY A 17 -10.94 1.52 16.15
CA GLY A 17 -11.29 2.08 14.85
C GLY A 17 -10.73 3.48 14.62
N TRP A 18 -10.84 4.37 15.60
CA TRP A 18 -10.32 5.73 15.48
C TRP A 18 -8.80 5.81 15.54
N LEU A 19 -8.14 4.95 16.34
CA LEU A 19 -6.68 4.85 16.33
C LEU A 19 -6.16 4.30 15.00
N ALA A 20 -6.86 3.34 14.38
CA ALA A 20 -6.53 2.84 13.05
C ALA A 20 -6.64 3.96 12.00
N PHE A 21 -7.74 4.71 12.03
CA PHE A 21 -7.94 5.91 11.20
C PHE A 21 -6.77 6.89 11.35
N LEU A 22 -6.43 7.28 12.59
CA LEU A 22 -5.36 8.24 12.85
C LEU A 22 -4.00 7.73 12.35
N SER A 23 -3.69 6.46 12.59
CA SER A 23 -2.41 5.86 12.18
C SER A 23 -2.24 5.92 10.67
N TRP A 24 -3.25 5.48 9.92
CA TRP A 24 -3.19 5.50 8.45
C TRP A 24 -3.29 6.91 7.86
N SER A 25 -4.08 7.81 8.46
CA SER A 25 -4.19 9.20 8.01
C SER A 25 -2.85 9.91 8.10
N VAL A 26 -2.16 9.84 9.25
CA VAL A 26 -0.87 10.52 9.46
C VAL A 26 0.19 10.03 8.47
N ALA A 27 0.17 8.75 8.09
CA ALA A 27 1.12 8.18 7.15
C ALA A 27 1.06 8.81 5.74
N GLY A 28 -0.07 9.40 5.34
CA GLY A 28 -0.24 10.02 4.01
C GLY A 28 0.28 11.46 3.88
N TYR A 29 0.43 12.19 4.99
CA TYR A 29 0.83 13.61 4.97
C TYR A 29 2.27 13.91 4.56
N PRO A 30 3.29 13.10 4.92
CA PRO A 30 4.67 13.38 4.56
C PRO A 30 4.87 13.65 3.06
N GLN A 31 4.17 12.90 2.19
CA GLN A 31 4.28 13.08 0.74
C GLN A 31 3.70 14.42 0.28
N ILE A 32 2.53 14.81 0.78
CA ILE A 32 1.90 16.11 0.46
C ILE A 32 2.85 17.26 0.83
N ILE A 33 3.40 17.20 2.03
CA ILE A 33 4.30 18.23 2.57
C ILE A 33 5.59 18.29 1.76
N LEU A 34 6.17 17.13 1.42
CA LEU A 34 7.40 17.04 0.65
C LEU A 34 7.23 17.62 -0.75
N ASN A 35 6.16 17.24 -1.46
CA ASN A 35 5.82 17.78 -2.78
C ASN A 35 5.67 19.30 -2.73
N PHE A 36 4.97 19.81 -1.71
CA PHE A 36 4.75 21.25 -1.56
C PHE A 36 6.03 22.02 -1.25
N ARG A 37 6.92 21.47 -0.41
CA ARG A 37 8.21 22.09 -0.05
C ARG A 37 9.18 22.10 -1.23
N ARG A 38 9.25 21.00 -1.98
CA ARG A 38 10.14 20.88 -3.14
C ARG A 38 9.60 21.55 -4.39
N LYS A 39 8.29 21.85 -4.44
CA LYS A 39 7.56 22.27 -5.65
C LYS A 39 7.79 21.33 -6.83
N SER A 40 8.02 20.06 -6.51
CA SER A 40 8.39 19.01 -7.45
C SER A 40 7.85 17.69 -6.94
N VAL A 41 7.32 16.89 -7.86
CA VAL A 41 6.91 15.50 -7.62
C VAL A 41 7.95 14.52 -8.15
N VAL A 42 9.16 14.99 -8.51
CA VAL A 42 10.24 14.12 -9.00
C VAL A 42 10.64 13.13 -7.91
N GLY A 43 10.49 11.85 -8.24
CA GLY A 43 10.72 10.70 -7.35
C GLY A 43 9.45 10.08 -6.76
N LEU A 44 8.28 10.72 -6.91
CA LEU A 44 6.99 10.08 -6.63
C LEU A 44 6.62 9.14 -7.78
N SER A 45 6.24 7.90 -7.48
CA SER A 45 5.74 6.98 -8.49
C SER A 45 4.33 7.38 -8.93
N LEU A 46 4.19 7.90 -10.15
CA LEU A 46 2.88 8.29 -10.71
C LEU A 46 1.95 7.07 -10.86
N ASP A 47 2.52 5.93 -11.22
CA ASP A 47 1.79 4.65 -11.34
C ASP A 47 1.23 4.19 -9.99
N PHE A 48 2.03 4.33 -8.94
CA PHE A 48 1.58 4.03 -7.59
C PHE A 48 0.39 4.93 -7.21
N GLU A 49 0.48 6.23 -7.50
CA GLU A 49 -0.56 7.19 -7.13
C GLU A 49 -1.90 6.89 -7.84
N ILE A 50 -1.90 6.60 -9.14
CA ILE A 50 -3.15 6.32 -9.87
C ILE A 50 -3.80 4.99 -9.44
N LEU A 51 -3.00 3.98 -9.10
CA LEU A 51 -3.49 2.72 -8.55
C LEU A 51 -4.03 2.90 -7.13
N ASN A 52 -3.34 3.68 -6.30
CA ASN A 52 -3.77 4.00 -4.94
C ASN A 52 -5.05 4.82 -4.92
N PHE A 53 -5.20 5.77 -5.85
CA PHE A 53 -6.45 6.50 -6.06
C PHE A 53 -7.62 5.56 -6.38
N THR A 54 -7.43 4.63 -7.32
CA THR A 54 -8.45 3.62 -7.68
C THR A 54 -8.83 2.74 -6.49
N LYS A 55 -7.84 2.33 -5.69
CA LYS A 55 -8.04 1.59 -4.44
C LYS A 55 -8.91 2.36 -3.44
N HIS A 56 -8.56 3.61 -3.16
CA HIS A 56 -9.25 4.42 -2.15
C HIS A 56 -10.67 4.79 -2.57
N TRP A 57 -10.92 5.06 -3.86
CA TRP A 57 -12.28 5.26 -4.36
C TRP A 57 -13.14 4.00 -4.22
N SER A 58 -12.60 2.83 -4.58
CA SER A 58 -13.32 1.56 -4.44
C SER A 58 -13.65 1.28 -2.98
N TYR A 59 -12.72 1.58 -2.06
CA TYR A 59 -12.97 1.45 -0.62
C TYR A 59 -14.07 2.40 -0.13
N LEU A 60 -14.02 3.67 -0.56
CA LEU A 60 -15.02 4.67 -0.20
C LEU A 60 -16.40 4.30 -0.72
N ILE A 61 -16.51 3.85 -1.98
CA ILE A 61 -17.79 3.41 -2.56
C ILE A 61 -18.40 2.30 -1.72
N TYR A 62 -17.62 1.27 -1.34
CA TYR A 62 -18.12 0.19 -0.48
C TYR A 62 -18.55 0.69 0.90
N ASN A 63 -17.66 1.41 1.61
CA ASN A 63 -17.94 1.84 2.98
C ASN A 63 -19.12 2.81 3.05
N ALA A 64 -19.11 3.87 2.23
CA ALA A 64 -20.18 4.86 2.24
C ALA A 64 -21.52 4.24 1.83
N SER A 65 -21.53 3.36 0.82
CA SER A 65 -22.76 2.73 0.35
C SER A 65 -23.35 1.78 1.40
N LEU A 66 -22.54 0.92 2.02
CA LEU A 66 -23.02 0.00 3.06
C LEU A 66 -23.39 0.74 4.36
N PHE A 67 -22.69 1.82 4.69
CA PHE A 67 -22.94 2.61 5.90
C PHE A 67 -24.19 3.49 5.80
N PHE A 68 -24.45 4.12 4.65
CA PHE A 68 -25.54 5.09 4.52
C PHE A 68 -26.81 4.55 3.84
N SER A 69 -26.72 3.56 2.94
CA SER A 69 -27.89 3.13 2.15
C SER A 69 -28.74 2.09 2.89
N PRO A 70 -29.99 2.41 3.26
CA PRO A 70 -30.88 1.44 3.91
C PRO A 70 -31.21 0.25 3.00
N VAL A 71 -31.21 0.47 1.68
CA VAL A 71 -31.46 -0.59 0.68
C VAL A 71 -30.37 -1.64 0.72
N ILE A 72 -29.10 -1.21 0.77
CA ILE A 72 -27.95 -2.11 0.81
C ILE A 72 -27.87 -2.82 2.16
N GLN A 73 -28.13 -2.10 3.26
CA GLN A 73 -28.20 -2.69 4.59
C GLN A 73 -29.29 -3.77 4.68
N LYS A 74 -30.47 -3.52 4.10
CA LYS A 74 -31.53 -4.53 4.01
C LYS A 74 -31.07 -5.79 3.27
N GLN A 75 -30.39 -5.64 2.13
CA GLN A 75 -29.82 -6.77 1.38
C GLN A 75 -28.76 -7.51 2.19
N TYR A 76 -27.96 -6.79 2.97
CA TYR A 76 -26.97 -7.38 3.88
C TYR A 76 -27.66 -8.27 4.93
N PHE A 77 -28.69 -7.75 5.60
CA PHE A 77 -29.44 -8.52 6.60
C PHE A 77 -30.21 -9.69 5.99
N GLN A 78 -30.69 -9.58 4.76
CA GLN A 78 -31.30 -10.71 4.04
C GLN A 78 -30.28 -11.82 3.77
N LYS A 79 -29.03 -11.48 3.47
CA LYS A 79 -27.96 -12.45 3.18
C LYS A 79 -27.35 -13.07 4.43
N TYR A 80 -27.13 -12.28 5.47
CA TYR A 80 -26.33 -12.68 6.65
C TYR A 80 -27.15 -12.83 7.94
N GLY A 81 -28.40 -12.37 7.95
CA GLY A 81 -29.32 -12.43 9.08
C GLY A 81 -29.57 -11.07 9.75
N TYR A 82 -30.81 -10.85 10.19
CA TYR A 82 -31.23 -9.61 10.85
C TYR A 82 -30.69 -9.43 12.28
N GLY A 83 -30.16 -10.49 12.88
CA GLY A 83 -29.45 -10.47 14.17
C GLY A 83 -27.99 -10.06 14.07
N GLN A 84 -27.49 -9.72 12.88
CA GLN A 84 -26.10 -9.31 12.65
C GLN A 84 -25.97 -7.78 12.62
N MET A 85 -24.77 -7.27 12.92
CA MET A 85 -24.46 -5.84 12.77
C MET A 85 -23.86 -5.57 11.40
N ILE A 86 -24.00 -4.33 10.93
CA ILE A 86 -23.31 -3.90 9.71
C ILE A 86 -21.79 -3.88 9.99
N PRO A 87 -20.96 -4.51 9.13
CA PRO A 87 -19.52 -4.69 9.36
C PRO A 87 -18.70 -3.47 8.89
N VAL A 88 -19.32 -2.29 8.87
CA VAL A 88 -18.72 -1.01 8.46
C VAL A 88 -19.01 0.02 9.53
N ALA A 89 -17.95 0.63 10.03
CA ALA A 89 -17.97 1.62 11.09
C ALA A 89 -17.86 3.05 10.53
N ALA A 90 -18.14 4.04 11.38
CA ALA A 90 -17.95 5.45 11.02
C ALA A 90 -16.48 5.78 10.69
N ASN A 91 -15.52 5.19 11.42
CA ASN A 91 -14.09 5.38 11.16
C ASN A 91 -13.66 4.81 9.79
N ASP A 92 -14.31 3.77 9.28
CA ASP A 92 -14.04 3.21 7.94
C ASP A 92 -14.41 4.21 6.84
N VAL A 93 -15.59 4.84 6.98
CA VAL A 93 -16.06 5.89 6.08
C VAL A 93 -15.18 7.13 6.19
N ALA A 94 -14.84 7.56 7.41
CA ALA A 94 -13.96 8.69 7.65
C ALA A 94 -12.58 8.48 7.02
N PHE A 95 -11.98 7.29 7.24
CA PHE A 95 -10.67 6.94 6.66
C PHE A 95 -10.70 6.92 5.14
N SER A 96 -11.65 6.20 4.54
CA SER A 96 -11.75 6.09 3.08
C SER A 96 -12.01 7.44 2.41
N THR A 97 -12.85 8.29 3.02
CA THR A 97 -13.08 9.68 2.55
C THR A 97 -11.82 10.51 2.64
N HIS A 98 -11.16 10.51 3.80
CA HIS A 98 -9.92 11.24 4.01
C HIS A 98 -8.82 10.82 3.02
N ALA A 99 -8.68 9.51 2.80
CA ALA A 99 -7.68 8.98 1.88
C ALA A 99 -7.94 9.41 0.43
N VAL A 100 -9.20 9.43 -0.02
CA VAL A 100 -9.56 9.99 -1.33
C VAL A 100 -9.16 11.46 -1.44
N ILE A 101 -9.45 12.28 -0.41
CA ILE A 101 -9.06 13.70 -0.39
C ILE A 101 -7.54 13.86 -0.48
N VAL A 102 -6.78 13.09 0.31
CA VAL A 102 -5.31 13.09 0.28
C VAL A 102 -4.78 12.76 -1.12
N ASN A 103 -5.32 11.73 -1.78
CA ASN A 103 -4.87 11.35 -3.13
C ASN A 103 -5.30 12.40 -4.18
N LEU A 104 -6.48 13.03 -4.04
CA LEU A 104 -6.87 14.16 -4.91
C LEU A 104 -5.89 15.33 -4.80
N ILE A 105 -5.44 15.65 -3.58
CA ILE A 105 -4.42 16.69 -3.36
C ILE A 105 -3.11 16.31 -4.05
N ILE A 106 -2.67 15.06 -3.95
CA ILE A 106 -1.43 14.60 -4.60
C ILE A 106 -1.58 14.61 -6.13
N LEU A 107 -2.70 14.15 -6.68
CA LEU A 107 -2.99 14.25 -8.11
C LEU A 107 -2.98 15.70 -8.61
N PHE A 108 -3.54 16.63 -7.82
CA PHE A 108 -3.44 18.05 -8.13
C PHE A 108 -1.99 18.54 -8.12
N GLN A 109 -1.17 18.11 -7.14
CA GLN A 109 0.26 18.43 -7.10
C GLN A 109 1.01 17.86 -8.32
N ILE A 110 0.66 16.68 -8.82
CA ILE A 110 1.25 16.08 -10.02
C ILE A 110 0.97 16.91 -11.28
N VAL A 111 -0.19 17.57 -11.35
CA VAL A 111 -0.54 18.46 -12.46
C VAL A 111 0.17 19.81 -12.34
N MET A 112 0.33 20.34 -11.13
CA MET A 112 0.83 21.70 -10.90
C MET A 112 2.35 21.82 -10.74
N PHE A 113 3.02 20.80 -10.22
CA PHE A 113 4.45 20.85 -9.89
C PHE A 113 5.33 20.17 -10.94
N GLU A 114 6.63 20.44 -10.88
CA GLU A 114 7.59 19.83 -11.78
C GLU A 114 7.64 18.31 -11.59
N ARG A 115 7.38 17.57 -12.67
CA ARG A 115 7.42 16.09 -12.71
C ARG A 115 8.54 15.53 -13.58
N GLY A 116 9.38 16.40 -14.15
CA GLY A 116 10.43 16.02 -15.08
C GLY A 116 9.88 15.24 -16.28
N SER A 117 10.55 14.14 -16.65
CA SER A 117 10.15 13.23 -17.73
C SER A 117 9.19 12.12 -17.30
N GLN A 118 8.74 12.10 -16.03
CA GLN A 118 7.87 11.05 -15.51
C GLN A 118 6.49 11.09 -16.18
N LYS A 119 6.04 9.92 -16.62
CA LYS A 119 4.72 9.69 -17.20
C LYS A 119 4.10 8.47 -16.54
N PHE A 120 2.77 8.40 -16.58
CA PHE A 120 2.06 7.16 -16.25
C PHE A 120 2.45 6.07 -17.25
N SER A 121 2.75 4.87 -16.76
CA SER A 121 3.02 3.74 -17.64
C SER A 121 1.74 3.24 -18.29
N ASN A 122 1.89 2.70 -19.51
CA ASN A 122 0.78 2.08 -20.22
C ASN A 122 0.18 0.91 -19.44
N TYR A 123 0.97 0.21 -18.62
CA TYR A 123 0.50 -0.88 -17.76
C TYR A 123 -0.40 -0.37 -16.64
N ALA A 124 0.01 0.68 -15.92
CA ALA A 124 -0.79 1.27 -14.85
C ALA A 124 -2.12 1.81 -15.40
N ILE A 125 -2.07 2.52 -16.53
CA ILE A 125 -3.28 3.01 -17.22
C ILE A 125 -4.18 1.84 -17.62
N ALA A 126 -3.62 0.78 -18.25
CA ALA A 126 -4.40 -0.39 -18.66
C ALA A 126 -5.09 -1.06 -17.48
N ILE A 127 -4.41 -1.24 -16.34
CA ILE A 127 -5.01 -1.79 -15.12
C ILE A 127 -6.19 -0.95 -14.65
N VAL A 128 -6.01 0.38 -14.58
CA VAL A 128 -7.07 1.31 -14.14
C VAL A 128 -8.27 1.25 -15.09
N VAL A 129 -8.03 1.28 -16.41
CA VAL A 129 -9.08 1.19 -17.43
C VAL A 129 -9.85 -0.13 -17.30
N VAL A 130 -9.16 -1.26 -17.20
CA VAL A 130 -9.79 -2.58 -17.06
C VAL A 130 -10.66 -2.65 -15.79
N VAL A 131 -10.16 -2.11 -14.68
CA VAL A 131 -10.89 -2.12 -13.40
C VAL A 131 -12.15 -1.28 -13.46
N TRP A 132 -12.07 -0.04 -13.94
CA TRP A 132 -13.23 0.84 -14.03
C TRP A 132 -14.23 0.40 -15.11
N PHE A 133 -13.75 -0.17 -16.22
CA PHE A 133 -14.61 -0.80 -17.22
C PHE A 133 -15.35 -2.00 -16.64
N SER A 134 -14.65 -2.88 -15.90
CA SER A 134 -15.29 -4.03 -15.24
C SER A 134 -16.31 -3.59 -14.20
N ALA A 135 -16.02 -2.55 -13.42
CA ALA A 135 -16.96 -1.97 -12.48
C ALA A 135 -18.21 -1.40 -13.18
N ALA A 136 -18.04 -0.73 -14.33
CA ALA A 136 -19.16 -0.23 -15.13
C ALA A 136 -20.03 -1.37 -15.67
N VAL A 137 -19.43 -2.45 -16.19
CA VAL A 137 -20.16 -3.65 -16.62
C VAL A 137 -20.93 -4.26 -15.44
N CYS A 138 -20.30 -4.40 -14.27
CA CYS A 138 -20.96 -4.91 -13.07
C CYS A 138 -22.14 -4.03 -12.63
N PHE A 139 -22.03 -2.70 -12.78
CA PHE A 139 -23.13 -1.78 -12.49
C PHE A 139 -24.35 -2.07 -13.38
N PHE A 140 -24.15 -2.22 -14.69
CA PHE A 140 -25.25 -2.55 -15.61
C PHE A 140 -25.83 -3.94 -15.39
N ILE A 141 -25.04 -4.91 -14.90
CA ILE A 141 -25.55 -6.24 -14.49
C ILE A 141 -26.39 -6.14 -13.22
N ALA A 142 -25.98 -5.33 -12.25
CA ALA A 142 -26.68 -5.16 -10.98
C ALA A 142 -27.99 -4.36 -11.12
N LEU A 143 -28.10 -3.51 -12.15
CA LEU A 143 -29.19 -2.55 -12.30
C LEU A 143 -30.58 -3.21 -12.45
N PRO A 144 -30.82 -4.24 -13.29
CA PRO A 144 -32.15 -4.83 -13.44
C PRO A 144 -32.61 -5.61 -12.20
N THR A 145 -31.67 -6.27 -11.52
CA THR A 145 -31.95 -7.09 -10.32
C THR A 145 -31.83 -6.30 -9.02
N GLN A 146 -31.43 -5.04 -9.09
CA GLN A 146 -31.12 -4.19 -7.94
C GLN A 146 -30.12 -4.84 -6.98
N SER A 147 -29.15 -5.62 -7.49
CA SER A 147 -28.17 -6.38 -6.69
C SER A 147 -27.05 -5.50 -6.13
N TRP A 148 -27.41 -4.48 -5.36
CA TRP A 148 -26.50 -3.45 -4.87
C TRP A 148 -25.43 -3.96 -3.91
N LEU A 149 -25.78 -4.86 -2.97
CA LEU A 149 -24.81 -5.48 -2.07
C LEU A 149 -23.73 -6.26 -2.83
N TRP A 150 -24.14 -6.99 -3.88
CA TRP A 150 -23.20 -7.72 -4.74
C TRP A 150 -22.27 -6.74 -5.46
N LEU A 151 -22.81 -5.67 -6.05
CA LEU A 151 -22.02 -4.66 -6.74
C LEU A 151 -20.97 -4.02 -5.82
N ILE A 152 -21.36 -3.59 -4.61
CA ILE A 152 -20.39 -3.00 -3.68
C ILE A 152 -19.36 -4.01 -3.18
N SER A 153 -19.70 -5.31 -3.14
CA SER A 153 -18.74 -6.37 -2.83
C SER A 153 -17.66 -6.49 -3.91
N ILE A 154 -17.96 -6.16 -5.18
CA ILE A 154 -16.95 -6.05 -6.24
C ILE A 154 -15.98 -4.90 -5.95
N PHE A 155 -16.47 -3.73 -5.53
CA PHE A 155 -15.61 -2.63 -5.11
C PHE A 155 -14.74 -2.99 -3.90
N ASN A 156 -15.30 -3.75 -2.94
CA ASN A 156 -14.56 -4.29 -1.80
C ASN A 156 -13.44 -5.26 -2.22
N LEU A 157 -13.62 -6.02 -3.31
CA LEU A 157 -12.60 -6.88 -3.89
C LEU A 157 -11.53 -6.07 -4.65
N ILE A 158 -11.94 -5.09 -5.46
CA ILE A 158 -11.03 -4.23 -6.24
C ILE A 158 -9.99 -3.59 -5.32
N GLN A 159 -10.41 -3.02 -4.19
CA GLN A 159 -9.46 -2.38 -3.26
C GLN A 159 -8.42 -3.36 -2.70
N VAL A 160 -8.79 -4.63 -2.47
CA VAL A 160 -7.87 -5.67 -1.96
C VAL A 160 -6.85 -5.99 -3.04
N VAL A 161 -7.30 -6.26 -4.26
CA VAL A 161 -6.42 -6.56 -5.40
C VAL A 161 -5.42 -5.43 -5.64
N MET A 162 -5.89 -4.17 -5.61
CA MET A 162 -5.02 -3.00 -5.74
C MET A 162 -3.99 -2.90 -4.61
N THR A 163 -4.37 -3.28 -3.40
CA THR A 163 -3.47 -3.30 -2.24
C THR A 163 -2.34 -4.31 -2.44
N PHE A 164 -2.63 -5.50 -2.94
CA PHE A 164 -1.61 -6.49 -3.28
C PHE A 164 -0.65 -6.00 -4.38
N ILE A 165 -1.20 -5.48 -5.49
CA ILE A 165 -0.41 -4.97 -6.62
C ILE A 165 0.55 -3.87 -6.16
N LYS A 166 0.13 -3.05 -5.19
CA LYS A 166 0.91 -1.94 -4.66
C LYS A 166 2.14 -2.38 -3.85
N TYR A 167 1.98 -3.33 -2.94
CA TYR A 167 3.07 -3.69 -2.01
C TYR A 167 4.15 -4.56 -2.66
N PHE A 168 3.76 -5.42 -3.60
CA PHE A 168 4.67 -6.41 -4.19
C PHE A 168 5.92 -5.80 -4.86
N PRO A 169 5.81 -4.77 -5.73
CA PRO A 169 6.98 -4.18 -6.37
C PRO A 169 7.98 -3.62 -5.35
N GLN A 170 7.52 -2.97 -4.28
CA GLN A 170 8.41 -2.39 -3.29
C GLN A 170 9.17 -3.47 -2.51
N ALA A 171 8.50 -4.55 -2.10
CA ALA A 171 9.14 -5.65 -1.38
C ALA A 171 10.21 -6.32 -2.22
N PHE A 172 9.92 -6.51 -3.51
CA PHE A 172 10.85 -7.07 -4.48
C PHE A 172 12.03 -6.13 -4.76
N MET A 173 11.79 -4.84 -4.93
CA MET A 173 12.85 -3.84 -5.17
C MET A 173 13.82 -3.71 -3.99
N ASN A 174 13.30 -3.72 -2.75
CA ASN A 174 14.14 -3.76 -1.56
C ASN A 174 14.99 -5.04 -1.52
N PHE A 175 14.42 -6.18 -1.93
CA PHE A 175 15.14 -7.44 -2.01
C PHE A 175 16.23 -7.44 -3.08
N LEU A 176 15.99 -6.84 -4.25
CA LEU A 176 16.99 -6.73 -5.31
C LEU A 176 18.11 -5.76 -4.95
N ARG A 177 17.78 -4.57 -4.46
CA ARG A 177 18.76 -3.54 -4.08
C ARG A 177 19.55 -3.89 -2.83
N LYS A 178 19.03 -4.81 -2.00
CA LYS A 178 19.55 -5.11 -0.67
C LYS A 178 19.70 -3.84 0.19
N SER A 179 18.79 -2.88 0.01
CA SER A 179 18.74 -1.61 0.73
C SER A 179 17.28 -1.16 0.83
N THR A 180 16.99 -0.44 1.91
CA THR A 180 15.71 0.21 2.19
C THR A 180 15.80 1.74 2.08
N ASP A 181 16.90 2.26 1.53
CA ASP A 181 17.08 3.70 1.37
C ASP A 181 16.07 4.25 0.36
N GLY A 182 15.41 5.35 0.74
CA GLY A 182 14.43 6.04 -0.10
C GLY A 182 12.96 5.80 0.25
N PHE A 183 12.61 4.99 1.27
CA PHE A 183 11.25 4.95 1.81
C PHE A 183 11.18 5.24 3.32
N SER A 184 10.07 5.83 3.76
CA SER A 184 9.83 6.22 5.16
C SER A 184 9.45 5.01 6.00
N ILE A 185 10.38 4.50 6.81
CA ILE A 185 10.09 3.41 7.75
C ILE A 185 9.02 3.80 8.79
N GLY A 186 8.95 5.08 9.17
CA GLY A 186 7.91 5.59 10.07
C GLY A 186 6.51 5.42 9.48
N SER A 187 6.35 5.62 8.17
CA SER A 187 5.07 5.41 7.48
C SER A 187 4.68 3.93 7.48
N ILE A 188 5.64 3.01 7.35
CA ILE A 188 5.40 1.55 7.46
C ILE A 188 4.96 1.15 8.87
N LEU A 189 5.60 1.71 9.92
CA LEU A 189 5.20 1.42 11.30
C LEU A 189 3.77 1.90 11.61
N LEU A 190 3.38 3.06 11.07
CA LEU A 190 2.01 3.56 11.17
C LEU A 190 1.03 2.71 10.37
N ASP A 191 1.41 2.23 9.18
CA ASP A 191 0.59 1.32 8.37
C ASP A 191 0.34 -0.01 9.08
N PHE A 192 1.40 -0.62 9.63
CA PHE A 192 1.32 -1.82 10.45
C PHE A 192 0.41 -1.64 11.66
N SER A 193 0.60 -0.54 12.40
CA SER A 193 -0.21 -0.23 13.59
C SER A 193 -1.68 -0.05 13.21
N GLY A 194 -1.95 0.66 12.12
CA GLY A 194 -3.29 0.81 11.56
C GLY A 194 -3.92 -0.53 11.18
N GLY A 195 -3.18 -1.42 10.52
CA GLY A 195 -3.62 -2.76 10.17
C GLY A 195 -3.97 -3.62 11.40
N VAL A 196 -3.11 -3.63 12.42
CA VAL A 196 -3.35 -4.38 13.67
C VAL A 196 -4.59 -3.86 14.40
N LEU A 197 -4.71 -2.53 14.54
CA LEU A 197 -5.87 -1.89 15.20
C LEU A 197 -7.16 -2.15 14.43
N ASN A 198 -7.13 -2.06 13.10
CA ASN A 198 -8.28 -2.29 12.24
C ASN A 198 -8.77 -3.75 12.28
N TYR A 199 -7.83 -4.71 12.32
CA TYR A 199 -8.17 -6.12 12.51
C TYR A 199 -8.73 -6.38 13.93
N SER A 200 -8.12 -5.77 14.95
CA SER A 200 -8.56 -5.88 16.34
C SER A 200 -9.96 -5.32 16.54
N GLN A 201 -10.30 -4.21 15.88
CA GLN A 201 -11.65 -3.67 15.84
C GLN A 201 -12.65 -4.74 15.36
N MET A 202 -12.35 -5.44 14.27
CA MET A 202 -13.24 -6.51 13.76
C MET A 202 -13.36 -7.70 14.72
N ALA A 203 -12.26 -8.06 15.38
CA ALA A 203 -12.25 -9.13 16.37
C ALA A 203 -13.15 -8.79 17.57
N VAL A 204 -13.08 -7.56 18.09
CA VAL A 204 -13.89 -7.10 19.23
C VAL A 204 -15.39 -7.19 18.93
N GLN A 205 -15.83 -6.72 17.76
CA GLN A 205 -17.23 -6.85 17.37
C GLN A 205 -17.65 -8.32 17.24
N SER A 206 -16.80 -9.18 16.67
CA SER A 206 -17.11 -10.60 16.52
C SER A 206 -17.24 -11.32 17.87
N ILE A 207 -16.41 -10.93 18.84
CA ILE A 207 -16.48 -11.40 20.23
C ILE A 207 -17.79 -10.95 20.89
N ASP A 208 -18.15 -9.66 20.77
CA ASP A 208 -19.39 -9.12 21.34
C ASP A 208 -20.63 -9.84 20.79
N GLN A 209 -20.65 -10.09 19.48
CA GLN A 209 -21.79 -10.72 18.80
C GLN A 209 -21.81 -12.25 18.88
N GLY A 210 -20.73 -12.89 19.34
CA GLY A 210 -20.56 -14.34 19.24
C GLY A 210 -20.67 -14.86 17.81
N SER A 211 -20.27 -14.05 16.81
CA SER A 211 -20.53 -14.28 15.39
C SER A 211 -19.33 -13.89 14.53
N TRP A 212 -18.99 -14.75 13.57
CA TRP A 212 -17.93 -14.49 12.60
C TRP A 212 -18.40 -13.71 11.36
N VAL A 213 -19.70 -13.37 11.28
CA VAL A 213 -20.30 -12.64 10.15
C VAL A 213 -19.58 -11.33 9.86
N ASN A 214 -19.03 -10.66 10.88
CA ASN A 214 -18.27 -9.44 10.67
C ASN A 214 -17.06 -9.65 9.74
N PHE A 215 -16.34 -10.77 9.90
CA PHE A 215 -15.15 -11.10 9.10
C PHE A 215 -15.49 -11.37 7.63
N TYR A 216 -16.44 -12.25 7.34
CA TYR A 216 -16.77 -12.59 5.95
C TYR A 216 -17.80 -11.65 5.31
N GLY A 217 -18.55 -10.89 6.11
CA GLY A 217 -19.44 -9.82 5.65
C GLY A 217 -18.68 -8.59 5.15
N ASN A 218 -17.44 -8.41 5.59
CA ASN A 218 -16.50 -7.40 5.07
C ASN A 218 -15.10 -8.01 4.89
N ILE A 219 -15.02 -9.01 4.01
CA ILE A 219 -13.77 -9.73 3.74
C ILE A 219 -12.64 -8.78 3.27
N GLY A 220 -12.97 -7.70 2.58
CA GLY A 220 -11.97 -6.73 2.12
C GLY A 220 -11.29 -5.97 3.25
N LYS A 221 -12.01 -5.62 4.32
CA LYS A 221 -11.40 -5.01 5.52
C LYS A 221 -10.47 -5.99 6.22
N VAL A 222 -10.85 -7.27 6.29
CA VAL A 222 -9.98 -8.35 6.82
C VAL A 222 -8.71 -8.47 5.99
N LEU A 223 -8.86 -8.66 4.67
CA LEU A 223 -7.73 -8.88 3.76
C LEU A 223 -6.80 -7.67 3.70
N ILE A 224 -7.32 -6.44 3.69
CA ILE A 224 -6.46 -5.25 3.74
C ILE A 224 -5.61 -5.22 5.00
N SER A 225 -6.21 -5.52 6.15
CA SER A 225 -5.48 -5.54 7.42
C SER A 225 -4.39 -6.61 7.41
N LEU A 226 -4.72 -7.83 6.97
CA LEU A 226 -3.76 -8.93 6.90
C LEU A 226 -2.63 -8.67 5.90
N VAL A 227 -2.95 -8.12 4.73
CA VAL A 227 -1.97 -7.80 3.68
C VAL A 227 -1.02 -6.70 4.14
N SER A 228 -1.54 -5.63 4.76
CA SER A 228 -0.70 -4.58 5.35
C SER A 228 0.22 -5.18 6.42
N ILE A 229 -0.33 -5.87 7.42
CA ILE A 229 0.46 -6.50 8.49
C ILE A 229 1.57 -7.40 7.91
N PHE A 230 1.25 -8.21 6.90
CA PHE A 230 2.20 -9.11 6.27
C PHE A 230 3.33 -8.37 5.54
N TYR A 231 3.01 -7.44 4.64
CA TYR A 231 4.02 -6.70 3.88
C TYR A 231 4.82 -5.75 4.76
N ASP A 232 4.18 -5.10 5.74
CA ASP A 232 4.86 -4.22 6.67
C ASP A 232 5.84 -5.01 7.56
N SER A 233 5.48 -6.22 7.97
CA SER A 233 6.42 -7.13 8.65
C SER A 233 7.63 -7.47 7.77
N ILE A 234 7.42 -7.69 6.47
CA ILE A 234 8.52 -7.90 5.51
C ILE A 234 9.40 -6.66 5.44
N PHE A 235 8.82 -5.46 5.31
CA PHE A 235 9.57 -4.21 5.22
C PHE A 235 10.36 -3.91 6.49
N MET A 236 9.76 -4.15 7.66
CA MET A 236 10.41 -4.03 8.95
C MET A 236 11.58 -5.01 9.08
N CYS A 237 11.40 -6.26 8.66
CA CYS A 237 12.48 -7.26 8.62
C CYS A 237 13.60 -6.82 7.66
N GLN A 238 13.26 -6.35 6.46
CA GLN A 238 14.23 -5.84 5.50
C GLN A 238 15.03 -4.66 6.08
N HIS A 239 14.37 -3.73 6.77
CA HIS A 239 14.99 -2.50 7.28
C HIS A 239 15.83 -2.74 8.55
N TYR A 240 15.26 -3.39 9.56
CA TYR A 240 15.89 -3.50 10.89
C TYR A 240 16.79 -4.73 11.04
N VAL A 241 16.55 -5.79 10.26
CA VAL A 241 17.27 -7.06 10.39
C VAL A 241 18.23 -7.28 9.22
N LEU A 242 17.74 -7.25 7.98
CA LEU A 242 18.55 -7.68 6.83
C LEU A 242 19.51 -6.61 6.28
N TYR A 243 19.09 -5.34 6.24
CA TYR A 243 19.83 -4.28 5.54
C TYR A 243 20.27 -3.11 6.45
N ARG A 244 20.48 -3.39 7.73
CA ARG A 244 20.83 -2.41 8.77
C ARG A 244 22.14 -1.64 8.48
N ASP A 245 23.14 -2.31 7.91
CA ASP A 245 24.53 -1.84 7.85
C ASP A 245 24.94 -1.17 6.53
N LYS A 246 23.99 -0.90 5.62
CA LYS A 246 24.31 -0.26 4.32
C LYS A 246 24.01 1.23 4.23
N LYS A 247 23.75 1.89 5.37
CA LYS A 247 23.72 3.37 5.46
C LYS A 247 25.13 3.94 5.27
N GLY A 248 25.68 3.92 4.06
CA GLY A 248 27.00 4.49 3.81
C GLY A 248 27.74 4.08 2.54
N LEU A 249 27.23 3.15 1.72
CA LEU A 249 27.84 2.90 0.41
C LEU A 249 27.17 3.81 -0.61
N ALA A 250 27.85 4.91 -0.90
CA ALA A 250 27.50 5.83 -1.98
C ALA A 250 27.15 5.06 -3.27
N PHE A 251 26.10 5.53 -3.92
CA PHE A 251 25.55 5.04 -5.16
C PHE A 251 26.66 4.88 -6.22
N LYS A 252 27.01 3.64 -6.59
CA LYS A 252 27.68 3.38 -7.87
C LYS A 252 26.64 3.54 -8.96
N SER A 253 26.93 4.37 -9.96
CA SER A 253 26.02 4.65 -11.06
C SER A 253 25.69 3.36 -11.83
N PRO A 254 24.53 3.30 -12.53
CA PRO A 254 24.14 2.13 -13.32
C PRO A 254 25.13 1.74 -14.43
N GLU A 255 26.12 2.58 -14.74
CA GLU A 255 27.14 2.34 -15.77
C GLU A 255 28.23 1.34 -15.33
N GLU A 256 28.35 1.00 -14.04
CA GLU A 256 29.34 0.01 -13.58
C GLU A 256 28.88 -1.46 -13.64
N VAL A 257 27.62 -1.73 -13.99
CA VAL A 257 27.07 -3.10 -14.03
C VAL A 257 27.51 -3.88 -15.30
N ASP A 258 28.00 -3.19 -16.34
CA ASP A 258 28.43 -3.81 -17.60
C ASP A 258 29.95 -4.03 -17.74
N GLN A 259 30.74 -3.82 -16.68
CA GLN A 259 32.18 -4.16 -16.73
C GLN A 259 32.42 -5.61 -16.31
N PRO A 260 33.06 -6.44 -17.15
CA PRO A 260 33.40 -7.81 -16.77
C PRO A 260 34.39 -7.79 -15.59
N LEU A 261 34.07 -8.56 -14.56
CA LEU A 261 34.88 -8.78 -13.37
C LEU A 261 36.25 -9.38 -13.74
N ILE A 262 37.23 -8.54 -14.04
CA ILE A 262 38.64 -8.89 -13.94
C ILE A 262 39.10 -8.47 -12.55
N TYR A 263 38.93 -9.37 -11.58
CA TYR A 263 39.63 -9.27 -10.31
C TYR A 263 41.12 -9.53 -10.57
N SER A 264 41.93 -8.49 -10.67
CA SER A 264 43.36 -8.62 -10.38
C SER A 264 43.55 -8.36 -8.89
N SER A 265 43.98 -9.39 -8.16
CA SER A 265 44.36 -9.24 -6.75
C SER A 265 45.52 -8.24 -6.64
N PRO A 266 45.63 -7.44 -5.56
CA PRO A 266 46.78 -6.56 -5.32
C PRO A 266 48.14 -7.29 -5.39
N ILE A 267 48.13 -8.61 -5.18
CA ILE A 267 49.30 -9.49 -5.29
C ILE A 267 49.71 -9.70 -6.76
N ASP A 268 48.76 -9.76 -7.70
CA ASP A 268 49.03 -9.97 -9.13
C ASP A 268 49.67 -8.74 -9.79
N GLN A 269 49.41 -7.55 -9.25
CA GLN A 269 50.00 -6.30 -9.75
C GLN A 269 51.46 -6.17 -9.30
N GLN A 270 51.78 -6.57 -8.07
CA GLN A 270 53.17 -6.62 -7.56
C GLN A 270 54.04 -7.62 -8.32
N ILE A 271 53.48 -8.77 -8.73
CA ILE A 271 54.20 -9.78 -9.53
C ILE A 271 54.43 -9.28 -10.97
N LYS A 272 53.47 -8.56 -11.58
CA LYS A 272 53.65 -7.99 -12.93
C LYS A 272 54.70 -6.88 -12.98
N ASP A 273 54.79 -6.06 -11.93
CA ASP A 273 55.77 -4.98 -11.87
C ASP A 273 57.19 -5.52 -11.60
N SER A 274 57.34 -6.61 -10.83
CA SER A 274 58.65 -7.26 -10.64
C SER A 274 59.14 -7.96 -11.92
N VAL A 275 58.24 -8.55 -12.71
CA VAL A 275 58.60 -9.22 -13.98
C VAL A 275 58.94 -8.22 -15.10
N LYS A 276 58.34 -7.02 -15.11
CA LYS A 276 58.73 -5.95 -16.03
C LYS A 276 60.12 -5.39 -15.74
N SER A 277 60.52 -5.34 -14.48
CA SER A 277 61.85 -4.86 -14.07
C SER A 277 62.99 -5.80 -14.46
N SER A 278 62.74 -7.10 -14.67
CA SER A 278 63.79 -8.09 -14.97
C SER A 278 64.05 -8.31 -16.46
N HIS A 279 63.32 -7.64 -17.36
CA HIS A 279 63.43 -7.81 -18.82
C HIS A 279 63.90 -6.58 -19.59
N GLN A 280 64.48 -5.57 -18.92
CA GLN A 280 65.30 -4.58 -19.61
C GLN A 280 66.68 -5.19 -19.93
N SER A 281 66.85 -5.63 -21.17
CA SER A 281 68.16 -5.90 -21.77
C SER A 281 69.01 -4.62 -21.73
N PRO A 282 70.32 -4.69 -21.44
CA PRO A 282 71.20 -3.53 -21.54
C PRO A 282 71.20 -2.99 -22.97
N ALA A 283 71.11 -1.67 -23.11
CA ALA A 283 71.32 -1.01 -24.39
C ALA A 283 72.80 -1.13 -24.79
N GLU A 284 73.06 -1.57 -26.02
CA GLU A 284 74.35 -1.46 -26.69
C GLU A 284 74.71 0.02 -26.86
N VAL A 285 75.82 0.47 -26.26
CA VAL A 285 76.97 1.23 -26.85
C VAL A 285 78.13 1.16 -25.85
#